data_AF-A0A127T1A8-F1
#
_entry.id   AF-A0A127T1A8-F1
#
_cell.length_a   1.000
_cell.length_b   1.000
_cell.length_c   1.000
_cell.angle_alpha   90.00
_cell.angle_beta   90.00
_cell.angle_gamma   90.00
#
_symmetry.space_group_name_H-M   'P 1'
#
loop_
_entity.id
_entity.type
_entity.pdbx_description
1 polymer ?
#
loop_
_entity_poly.entity_id
_entity_poly.type
_entity_poly.pdbx_seq_one_letter_code
_entity_poly.pdbx_strand_id
1 'polypeptide(L)'
;MSSLVTVQPVPGGDIPANLKREYVERVDSADCYIREERWADAERCLVEALRLDPANFNNSLIHSNIGIIKGNEGDLEGAIASFTLGLNIAPSSTTLLSNRARTYLMLGNRA
;
A
#
# COMPACT_ATOMS: atom_id res chain seq x y z
N MET A 1 22.91 -15.70 32.68
CA MET A 1 22.06 -16.56 31.83
C MET A 1 21.23 -15.65 30.94
N SER A 2 21.79 -15.24 29.80
CA SER A 2 21.08 -14.39 28.83
C SER A 2 20.60 -15.28 27.70
N SER A 3 19.31 -15.58 27.68
CA SER A 3 18.69 -16.30 26.56
C SER A 3 18.54 -15.34 25.39
N LEU A 4 19.38 -15.51 24.39
CA LEU A 4 19.21 -14.89 23.07
C LEU A 4 17.90 -15.42 22.48
N VAL A 5 16.92 -14.53 22.30
CA VAL A 5 15.77 -14.79 21.44
C VAL A 5 16.31 -14.77 20.01
N THR A 6 16.61 -15.95 19.49
CA THR A 6 16.89 -16.14 18.07
C THR A 6 15.58 -15.88 17.32
N VAL A 7 15.42 -14.68 16.76
CA VAL A 7 14.44 -14.46 15.71
C VAL A 7 14.89 -15.33 14.54
N GLN A 8 14.22 -16.46 14.34
CA GLN A 8 14.52 -17.30 13.19
C GLN A 8 14.20 -16.51 11.92
N PRO A 9 15.07 -16.54 10.90
CA PRO A 9 14.74 -15.98 9.60
C PRO A 9 13.51 -16.72 9.06
N VAL A 10 12.49 -15.97 8.65
CA VAL A 10 11.31 -16.55 8.00
C VAL A 10 11.81 -17.22 6.72
N PRO A 11 11.75 -18.56 6.60
CA PRO A 11 12.24 -19.25 5.42
C PRO A 11 11.36 -18.80 4.24
N GLY A 12 11.95 -18.70 3.04
CA GLY A 12 11.23 -18.45 1.79
C GLY A 12 10.26 -19.60 1.46
N GLY A 13 9.20 -19.71 2.25
CA GLY A 13 8.12 -20.67 2.13
C GLY A 13 6.92 -19.99 1.53
N ASP A 14 6.32 -20.64 0.54
CA ASP A 14 5.13 -20.16 -0.14
C ASP A 14 4.04 -19.75 0.85
N ILE A 15 3.52 -18.53 0.73
CA ILE A 15 2.36 -18.06 1.50
C ILE A 15 1.22 -19.08 1.33
N PRO A 16 0.62 -19.58 2.44
CA PRO A 16 -0.52 -20.48 2.41
C PRO A 16 -1.63 -20.03 1.44
N ALA A 17 -2.22 -20.97 0.70
CA ALA A 17 -3.20 -20.65 -0.34
C ALA A 17 -4.43 -19.89 0.18
N ASN A 18 -4.82 -20.10 1.44
CA ASN A 18 -5.89 -19.34 2.08
C ASN A 18 -5.51 -17.87 2.27
N LEU A 19 -4.28 -17.56 2.70
CA LEU A 19 -3.81 -16.18 2.86
C LEU A 19 -3.70 -15.46 1.52
N LYS A 20 -3.26 -16.17 0.46
CA LYS A 20 -3.29 -15.62 -0.92
C LYS A 20 -4.72 -15.29 -1.37
N ARG A 21 -5.70 -16.14 -1.05
CA ARG A 21 -7.11 -15.88 -1.35
C ARG A 21 -7.62 -14.68 -0.56
N GLU A 22 -7.41 -14.66 0.74
CA GLU A 22 -7.84 -13.54 1.61
C GLU A 22 -7.21 -12.22 1.16
N TYR A 23 -5.95 -12.21 0.73
CA TYR A 23 -5.31 -11.04 0.14
C TYR A 23 -6.09 -10.51 -1.07
N VAL A 24 -6.42 -11.39 -2.02
CA VAL A 24 -7.18 -11.03 -3.23
C VAL A 24 -8.56 -10.50 -2.84
N GLU A 25 -9.25 -11.17 -1.92
CA GLU A 25 -10.58 -10.73 -1.45
C GLU A 25 -10.54 -9.33 -0.83
N ARG A 26 -9.49 -9.00 -0.07
CA ARG A 26 -9.31 -7.65 0.49
C ARG A 26 -9.03 -6.62 -0.60
N VAL A 27 -8.22 -6.95 -1.61
CA VAL A 27 -7.97 -6.04 -2.75
C VAL A 27 -9.26 -5.82 -3.55
N ASP A 28 -10.00 -6.87 -3.87
CA ASP A 28 -11.27 -6.76 -4.60
C ASP A 28 -12.31 -5.94 -3.82
N SER A 29 -12.36 -6.12 -2.50
CA SER A 29 -13.23 -5.33 -1.61
C SER A 29 -12.83 -3.85 -1.62
N ALA A 30 -11.53 -3.55 -1.60
CA ALA A 30 -11.04 -2.18 -1.70
C ALA A 30 -11.45 -1.52 -3.02
N ASP A 31 -11.36 -2.25 -4.14
CA ASP A 31 -11.78 -1.75 -5.46
C ASP A 31 -13.28 -1.45 -5.50
N CYS A 32 -14.10 -2.30 -4.87
CA CYS A 32 -15.54 -2.03 -4.71
C CYS A 32 -15.79 -0.75 -3.91
N TYR A 33 -15.11 -0.57 -2.78
CA TYR A 33 -15.24 0.64 -1.98
C TYR A 33 -14.71 1.90 -2.67
N ILE A 34 -13.65 1.80 -3.46
CA ILE A 34 -13.14 2.92 -4.29
C ILE A 34 -14.20 3.37 -5.29
N ARG A 35 -14.89 2.42 -5.95
CA ARG A 35 -15.98 2.73 -6.89
C ARG A 35 -17.17 3.41 -6.22
N GLU A 36 -17.38 3.13 -4.93
CA GLU A 36 -18.43 3.75 -4.11
C GLU A 36 -17.96 5.05 -3.43
N GLU A 37 -16.72 5.51 -3.70
CA GLU A 37 -16.09 6.66 -3.04
C GLU A 37 -15.99 6.52 -1.50
N ARG A 38 -16.00 5.28 -1.01
CA ARG A 38 -15.87 4.93 0.42
C ARG A 38 -14.40 4.78 0.80
N TRP A 39 -13.69 5.89 0.81
CA TRP A 39 -12.24 5.97 0.96
C TRP A 39 -11.71 5.26 2.22
N ALA A 40 -12.34 5.48 3.37
CA ALA A 40 -11.91 4.89 4.64
C ALA A 40 -12.08 3.36 4.70
N ASP A 41 -13.12 2.82 4.06
CA ASP A 41 -13.31 1.37 3.98
C ASP A 41 -12.34 0.74 2.98
N ALA A 42 -12.09 1.41 1.85
CA ALA A 42 -11.07 0.99 0.90
C ALA A 42 -9.67 0.94 1.54
N GLU A 43 -9.25 2.00 2.23
CA GLU A 43 -7.94 2.03 2.90
C GLU A 43 -7.82 0.90 3.94
N ARG A 44 -8.89 0.63 4.70
CA ARG A 44 -8.90 -0.48 5.68
C ARG A 44 -8.63 -1.83 5.00
N CYS A 45 -9.33 -2.13 3.90
CA CYS A 45 -9.13 -3.37 3.16
C CYS A 45 -7.70 -3.46 2.59
N LEU A 46 -7.17 -2.36 2.05
CA LEU A 46 -5.80 -2.30 1.54
C LEU A 46 -4.75 -2.54 2.64
N VAL A 47 -4.92 -1.97 3.83
CA VAL A 47 -4.04 -2.20 4.98
C VAL A 47 -4.09 -3.66 5.44
N GLU A 48 -5.27 -4.28 5.40
CA GLU A 48 -5.42 -5.69 5.73
C GLU A 48 -4.75 -6.59 4.69
N ALA A 49 -4.86 -6.28 3.40
CA ALA A 49 -4.13 -6.98 2.35
C ALA A 49 -2.60 -6.92 2.57
N LEU A 50 -2.06 -5.75 2.90
CA LEU A 50 -0.63 -5.59 3.23
C LEU A 50 -0.19 -6.43 4.43
N ARG A 51 -1.07 -6.67 5.41
CA ARG A 51 -0.76 -7.52 6.58
C ARG A 51 -0.76 -9.01 6.23
N LEU A 52 -1.59 -9.42 5.29
CA LEU A 52 -1.72 -10.82 4.86
C LEU A 52 -0.50 -11.27 4.05
N ASP A 53 -0.01 -10.42 3.16
CA ASP A 53 1.15 -10.70 2.31
C ASP A 53 2.06 -9.48 2.15
N PRO A 54 2.90 -9.17 3.14
CA PRO A 54 3.72 -7.94 3.15
C PRO A 54 4.81 -7.93 2.07
N ALA A 55 5.22 -9.11 1.59
CA ALA A 55 6.29 -9.25 0.59
C ALA A 55 5.77 -9.29 -0.85
N ASN A 56 4.45 -9.15 -1.07
CA ASN A 56 3.86 -9.23 -2.39
C ASN A 56 4.33 -8.08 -3.30
N PHE A 57 4.82 -8.40 -4.49
CA PHE A 57 5.23 -7.38 -5.46
C PHE A 57 4.06 -6.48 -5.92
N ASN A 58 2.83 -7.00 -5.90
CA ASN A 58 1.63 -6.24 -6.23
C ASN A 58 1.28 -5.19 -5.17
N ASN A 59 1.92 -5.20 -3.98
CA ASN A 59 1.76 -4.17 -2.97
C ASN A 59 2.17 -2.78 -3.49
N SER A 60 2.95 -2.70 -4.57
CA SER A 60 3.21 -1.45 -5.29
C SER A 60 1.93 -0.74 -5.72
N LEU A 61 0.92 -1.48 -6.18
CA LEU A 61 -0.39 -0.94 -6.57
C LEU A 61 -1.24 -0.57 -5.36
N ILE A 62 -1.18 -1.36 -4.29
CA ILE A 62 -1.86 -1.03 -3.02
C ILE A 62 -1.37 0.32 -2.49
N HIS A 63 -0.05 0.52 -2.44
CA HIS A 63 0.54 1.79 -2.05
C HIS A 63 0.16 2.96 -2.98
N SER A 64 -0.04 2.69 -4.28
CA SER A 64 -0.60 3.69 -5.20
C SER A 64 -2.01 4.09 -4.80
N ASN A 65 -2.88 3.13 -4.49
CA ASN A 65 -4.28 3.39 -4.13
C ASN A 65 -4.39 4.13 -2.79
N ILE A 66 -3.62 3.74 -1.77
CA ILE A 66 -3.54 4.46 -0.49
C ILE A 66 -3.07 5.90 -0.71
N GLY A 67 -2.08 6.11 -1.59
CA GLY A 67 -1.61 7.45 -1.92
C GLY A 67 -2.67 8.33 -2.59
N ILE A 68 -3.51 7.75 -3.45
CA ILE A 68 -4.64 8.47 -4.06
C ILE A 68 -5.70 8.81 -3.01
N ILE A 69 -6.06 7.86 -2.15
CA ILE A 69 -7.02 8.05 -1.05
C ILE A 69 -6.60 9.23 -0.17
N LYS A 70 -5.37 9.20 0.35
CA LYS A 70 -4.83 10.27 1.20
C LYS A 70 -4.77 11.62 0.50
N GLY A 71 -4.43 11.62 -0.79
CA GLY A 71 -4.44 12.83 -1.61
C GLY A 71 -5.83 13.46 -1.72
N ASN A 72 -6.88 12.63 -1.88
CA ASN A 72 -8.27 13.08 -1.92
C ASN A 72 -8.75 13.62 -0.55
N GLU A 73 -8.24 13.07 0.55
CA GLU A 73 -8.50 13.54 1.91
C GLU A 73 -7.69 14.80 2.29
N GLY A 74 -6.76 15.22 1.42
CA GLY A 74 -5.91 16.38 1.63
C GLY A 74 -4.65 16.13 2.47
N ASP A 75 -4.39 14.88 2.87
CA ASP A 75 -3.14 14.38 3.47
C ASP A 75 -2.09 14.19 2.36
N LEU A 76 -1.55 15.31 1.85
CA LEU A 76 -0.61 15.30 0.73
C LEU A 76 0.73 14.66 1.13
N GLU A 77 1.18 14.87 2.36
CA GLU A 77 2.39 14.27 2.91
C GLU A 77 2.25 12.75 3.03
N GLY A 78 1.13 12.25 3.56
CA GLY A 78 0.85 10.82 3.62
C GLY A 78 0.70 10.19 2.23
N ALA A 79 0.14 10.93 1.26
CA ALA A 79 0.10 10.49 -0.13
C ALA A 79 1.51 10.31 -0.72
N ILE A 80 2.41 11.29 -0.51
CA ILE A 80 3.82 11.21 -0.95
C ILE A 80 4.53 10.02 -0.31
N ALA A 81 4.33 9.80 0.99
CA ALA A 81 4.90 8.66 1.70
C ALA A 81 4.43 7.32 1.08
N SER A 82 3.14 7.20 0.79
CA SER A 82 2.55 6.01 0.19
C SER A 82 3.11 5.74 -1.21
N PHE A 83 3.18 6.75 -2.09
CA PHE A 83 3.80 6.58 -3.40
C PHE A 83 5.28 6.21 -3.31
N THR A 84 5.99 6.70 -2.31
CA THR A 84 7.39 6.35 -2.08
C THR A 84 7.55 4.89 -1.68
N LEU A 85 6.67 4.35 -0.82
CA LEU A 85 6.65 2.92 -0.52
C LEU A 85 6.37 2.08 -1.76
N GLY A 86 5.41 2.49 -2.59
CA GLY A 86 5.15 1.81 -3.87
C GLY A 86 6.37 1.79 -4.80
N LEU A 87 7.11 2.91 -4.86
CA LEU A 87 8.33 3.03 -5.67
C LEU A 87 9.50 2.23 -5.13
N ASN A 88 9.55 1.94 -3.83
CA ASN A 88 10.55 1.04 -3.29
C ASN A 88 10.36 -0.40 -3.82
N ILE A 89 9.12 -0.78 -4.20
CA ILE A 89 8.79 -2.08 -4.78
C ILE A 89 8.92 -2.05 -6.31
N ALA A 90 8.40 -1.00 -6.95
CA ALA A 90 8.43 -0.82 -8.40
C ALA A 90 9.07 0.53 -8.79
N PRO A 91 10.42 0.63 -8.78
CA PRO A 91 11.13 1.91 -8.93
C PRO A 91 10.89 2.62 -10.27
N SER A 92 10.60 1.86 -11.31
CA SER A 92 10.34 2.36 -12.67
C SER A 92 8.86 2.58 -12.97
N SER A 93 7.97 2.53 -11.97
CA SER A 93 6.53 2.73 -12.18
C SER A 93 6.24 4.19 -12.52
N THR A 94 5.97 4.46 -13.80
CA THR A 94 5.59 5.79 -14.29
C THR A 94 4.35 6.33 -13.59
N THR A 95 3.37 5.46 -13.27
CA THR A 95 2.14 5.85 -12.56
C THR A 95 2.45 6.40 -11.17
N LEU A 96 3.27 5.68 -10.39
CA LEU A 96 3.65 6.10 -9.05
C LEU A 96 4.50 7.38 -9.07
N LEU A 97 5.46 7.48 -10.01
CA LEU A 97 6.26 8.69 -10.20
C LEU A 97 5.39 9.91 -10.54
N SER A 98 4.44 9.73 -11.46
CA SER A 98 3.54 10.80 -11.91
C SER A 98 2.60 11.24 -10.80
N ASN A 99 2.02 10.30 -10.05
CA ASN A 99 1.16 10.61 -8.91
C ASN A 99 1.92 11.37 -7.82
N ARG A 100 3.13 10.91 -7.45
CA ARG A 100 3.96 11.60 -6.46
C ARG A 100 4.37 12.99 -6.93
N ALA A 101 4.75 13.16 -8.19
CA ALA A 101 5.08 14.46 -8.77
C ALA A 101 3.89 15.42 -8.72
N ARG A 102 2.69 14.96 -9.08
CA ARG A 102 1.46 15.74 -8.97
C ARG A 102 1.19 16.18 -7.53
N THR A 103 1.37 15.28 -6.55
CA THR A 103 1.17 15.61 -5.14
C THR A 103 2.18 16.64 -4.65
N TYR A 104 3.45 16.59 -5.07
CA TYR A 104 4.42 17.64 -4.75
C TYR A 104 4.00 19.02 -5.29
N LEU A 105 3.46 19.08 -6.52
CA LEU A 105 2.95 20.34 -7.07
C LEU A 105 1.77 20.88 -6.26
N MET A 106 0.85 20.01 -5.84
CA MET A 106 -0.27 20.40 -4.99
C MET A 106 0.19 20.93 -3.62
N LEU A 107 1.20 20.29 -3.02
CA LEU A 107 1.76 20.71 -1.74
C LEU A 107 2.46 22.07 -1.85
N GLY A 108 3.24 22.28 -2.91
CA GLY A 108 3.92 23.56 -3.17
C GLY A 108 2.97 24.72 -3.45
N ASN A 109 1.81 24.45 -4.06
CA ASN A 109 0.77 25.45 -4.30
C ASN A 109 -0.05 25.82 -3.05
N ARG A 110 0.15 25.10 -1.93
CA ARG A 110 -0.55 25.33 -0.66
C ARG A 110 0.22 26.26 0.30
N ALA A 111 1.46 26.62 -0.04
CA ALA A 111 2.32 27.55 0.70
C ALA A 111 2.09 29.00 0.25
#